data_AF-A0A553DWC4-F1
#
_entry.id   AF-A0A553DWC4-F1
#
_cell.length_a   1.000
_cell.length_b   1.000
_cell.length_c   1.000
_cell.angle_alpha   90.00
_cell.angle_beta   90.00
_cell.angle_gamma   90.00
#
_symmetry.space_group_name_H-M   'P 1'
#
loop_
_entity.id
_entity.type
_entity.pdbx_description
1 polymer ?
#
loop_
_entity_poly.entity_id
_entity_poly.type
_entity_poly.pdbx_seq_one_letter_code
_entity_poly.pdbx_strand_id
1 'polypeptide(L)'
;MKNILFITWDGPQTTYMEGLFMPILSEVQSQSGYVFHIIQFTWGTPEKVAITQKAADELQLKYASRRITRKPIAFLGTLFTLYKGIRFLNTYIKNNNISIVMPRSTMPAIMVNRIRKQHFKFIFDADGLPLEERVDFSGLSRESKQYQWLKAEESKMLSRADVVLTRSQEAVHIHSNTLKNKNTAKFSVVSNGRNSEFFKPNLSQREKIRNELGISGQDKVLVYCGSLGPQYGWDEMVAIFKEYQAKNPSALFLILTGNVAFAKERIPNEMKKAMLVKTIPFVQVPHYLAAADVAFAIREPKFSMQGVAPIKLGEYLLMGIPTIASVGIGDTEQILNAIPNCFLYHHQNPNRVAGAVAFIEGLGNTNFEAIRKFALPFFSIGNSAASYCNALDKIK
;
A
#
# COMPACT_ATOMS: atom_id res chain seq x y z
N MET A 1 -11.63 19.23 -20.60
CA MET A 1 -10.79 18.35 -19.77
C MET A 1 -10.09 19.17 -18.69
N LYS A 2 -9.99 18.67 -17.45
CA LYS A 2 -9.35 19.34 -16.31
C LYS A 2 -8.02 18.64 -15.98
N ASN A 3 -6.92 19.39 -15.95
CA ASN A 3 -5.60 18.81 -15.61
C ASN A 3 -5.46 18.69 -14.08
N ILE A 4 -5.09 17.50 -13.60
CA ILE A 4 -4.79 17.18 -12.20
C ILE A 4 -3.29 16.91 -12.06
N LEU A 5 -2.64 17.54 -11.08
CA LEU A 5 -1.26 17.28 -10.72
C LEU A 5 -1.19 16.41 -9.46
N PHE A 6 -0.92 15.11 -9.62
CA PHE A 6 -0.59 14.20 -8.54
C PHE A 6 0.89 14.33 -8.16
N ILE A 7 1.19 14.57 -6.89
CA ILE A 7 2.56 14.79 -6.40
C ILE A 7 2.87 13.76 -5.33
N THR A 8 3.94 13.00 -5.51
CA THR A 8 4.34 11.96 -4.55
C THR A 8 5.80 12.11 -4.14
N TRP A 9 6.17 11.47 -3.03
CA TRP A 9 7.52 11.45 -2.48
C TRP A 9 7.85 10.02 -2.04
N ASP A 10 8.63 9.31 -2.85
CA ASP A 10 8.85 7.88 -2.67
C ASP A 10 10.33 7.50 -2.73
N GLY A 11 10.68 6.45 -2.01
CA GLY A 11 12.00 5.83 -2.08
C GLY A 11 12.08 4.78 -3.20
N PRO A 12 13.30 4.43 -3.65
CA PRO A 12 13.53 3.47 -4.73
C PRO A 12 13.06 2.04 -4.45
N GLN A 13 12.89 1.70 -3.17
CA GLN A 13 12.47 0.37 -2.73
C GLN A 13 10.97 0.11 -2.92
N THR A 14 10.20 1.14 -3.32
CA THR A 14 8.74 1.03 -3.48
C THR A 14 8.37 0.87 -4.95
N THR A 15 7.23 0.22 -5.17
CA THR A 15 6.59 0.04 -6.49
C THR A 15 5.16 0.60 -6.50
N TYR A 16 4.85 1.53 -5.59
CA TYR A 16 3.51 2.07 -5.43
C TYR A 16 3.03 2.84 -6.66
N MET A 17 3.93 3.50 -7.38
CA MET A 17 3.53 4.21 -8.59
C MET A 17 3.09 3.24 -9.67
N GLU A 18 3.97 2.30 -10.03
CA GLU A 18 3.73 1.36 -11.14
C GLU A 18 2.63 0.35 -10.80
N GLY A 19 2.56 -0.09 -9.54
CA GLY A 19 1.63 -1.15 -9.14
C GLY A 19 0.27 -0.66 -8.66
N LEU A 20 0.16 0.55 -8.08
CA LEU A 20 -1.07 1.02 -7.43
C LEU A 20 -1.58 2.33 -8.04
N PHE A 21 -0.85 3.43 -7.88
CA PHE A 21 -1.38 4.75 -8.19
C PHE A 21 -1.54 4.97 -9.70
N MET A 22 -0.52 4.68 -10.52
CA MET A 22 -0.64 4.88 -11.97
C MET A 22 -1.79 4.06 -12.58
N PRO A 23 -1.95 2.76 -12.28
CA PRO A 23 -3.10 2.01 -12.78
C PRO A 23 -4.46 2.62 -12.37
N ILE A 24 -4.63 3.04 -11.11
CA ILE A 24 -5.87 3.69 -10.66
C ILE A 24 -6.09 5.01 -11.38
N LEU A 25 -5.07 5.87 -11.47
CA LEU A 25 -5.20 7.19 -12.11
C LEU A 25 -5.44 7.09 -13.63
N SER A 26 -4.85 6.08 -14.29
CA SER A 26 -5.11 5.76 -15.70
C SER A 26 -6.56 5.32 -15.90
N GLU A 27 -7.10 4.47 -15.03
CA GLU A 27 -8.50 4.07 -15.07
C GLU A 27 -9.44 5.25 -14.80
N VAL A 28 -9.11 6.14 -13.86
CA VAL A 28 -9.89 7.37 -13.66
C VAL A 28 -9.85 8.24 -14.92
N GLN A 29 -8.70 8.38 -15.58
CA GLN A 29 -8.54 9.15 -16.80
C GLN A 29 -9.36 8.56 -17.98
N SER A 30 -9.42 7.24 -18.11
CA SER A 30 -10.13 6.58 -19.22
C SER A 30 -11.66 6.78 -19.16
N GLN A 31 -12.22 6.94 -17.95
CA GLN A 31 -13.67 7.07 -17.72
C GLN A 31 -14.12 8.49 -17.33
N SER A 32 -13.24 9.50 -17.40
CA SER A 32 -13.57 10.86 -16.96
C SER A 32 -12.97 11.95 -17.84
N GLY A 33 -13.33 13.20 -17.56
CA GLY A 33 -12.77 14.38 -18.23
C GLY A 33 -11.46 14.88 -17.61
N TYR A 34 -10.78 14.09 -16.78
CA TYR A 34 -9.55 14.48 -16.08
C TYR A 34 -8.30 13.96 -16.80
N VAL A 35 -7.23 14.75 -16.79
CA VAL A 35 -5.93 14.35 -17.33
C VAL A 35 -4.89 14.44 -16.22
N PHE A 36 -4.22 13.33 -15.92
CA PHE A 36 -3.26 13.27 -14.82
C PHE A 36 -1.84 13.60 -15.27
N HIS A 37 -1.25 14.53 -14.54
CA HIS A 37 0.18 14.81 -14.49
C HIS A 37 0.72 14.27 -13.17
N ILE A 38 1.85 13.58 -13.21
CA ILE A 38 2.48 12.96 -12.05
C ILE A 38 3.88 13.53 -11.89
N ILE A 39 4.15 14.11 -10.72
CA ILE A 39 5.50 14.51 -10.31
C ILE A 39 5.93 13.65 -9.12
N GLN A 40 6.90 12.76 -9.34
CA GLN A 40 7.51 11.98 -8.27
C GLN A 40 8.81 12.63 -7.81
N PHE A 41 8.88 12.97 -6.53
CA PHE A 41 10.14 13.26 -5.86
C PHE A 41 10.76 11.93 -5.38
N THR A 42 11.96 11.60 -5.84
CA THR A 42 12.62 10.32 -5.54
C THR A 42 14.14 10.45 -5.44
N TRP A 43 14.79 9.56 -4.69
CA TRP A 43 16.25 9.37 -4.71
C TRP A 43 16.65 8.05 -5.39
N GLY A 44 15.77 7.49 -6.22
CA GLY A 44 16.07 6.30 -7.01
C GLY A 44 17.10 6.52 -8.10
N THR A 45 17.64 5.41 -8.59
CA THR A 45 18.63 5.41 -9.66
C THR A 45 17.97 5.77 -11.01
N PRO A 46 18.76 6.23 -12.00
CA PRO A 46 18.23 6.51 -13.34
C PRO A 46 17.47 5.32 -13.96
N GLU A 47 17.93 4.09 -13.72
CA GLU A 47 17.30 2.86 -14.21
C GLU A 47 15.92 2.67 -13.59
N LYS A 48 15.80 2.89 -12.27
CA LYS A 48 14.51 2.79 -11.58
C LYS A 48 13.54 3.87 -12.06
N VAL A 49 14.02 5.09 -12.29
CA VAL A 49 13.22 6.18 -12.86
C VAL A 49 12.75 5.86 -14.28
N ALA A 50 13.61 5.25 -15.11
CA ALA A 50 13.26 4.83 -16.47
C ALA A 50 12.17 3.73 -16.48
N ILE A 51 12.23 2.77 -15.54
CA ILE A 51 11.18 1.77 -15.36
C ILE A 51 9.83 2.43 -15.03
N THR A 52 9.83 3.38 -14.07
CA THR A 52 8.60 4.10 -13.70
C THR A 52 8.08 4.98 -14.85
N GLN A 53 8.97 5.63 -15.61
CA GLN A 53 8.60 6.40 -16.81
C GLN A 53 7.93 5.49 -17.86
N LYS A 54 8.53 4.34 -18.17
CA LYS A 54 7.96 3.38 -19.11
C LYS A 54 6.56 2.92 -18.71
N ALA A 55 6.35 2.62 -17.42
CA ALA A 55 5.03 2.25 -16.90
C ALA A 55 4.01 3.40 -17.05
N ALA A 56 4.43 4.65 -16.85
CA ALA A 56 3.56 5.81 -17.06
C ALA A 56 3.19 5.99 -18.55
N ASP A 57 4.16 5.80 -19.45
CA ASP A 57 3.95 5.92 -20.90
C ASP A 57 2.98 4.85 -21.41
N GLU A 58 3.12 3.60 -20.95
CA GLU A 58 2.21 2.49 -21.24
C GLU A 58 0.77 2.77 -20.75
N LEU A 59 0.64 3.48 -19.64
CA LEU A 59 -0.64 3.89 -19.05
C LEU A 59 -1.15 5.25 -19.55
N GLN A 60 -0.46 5.86 -20.52
CA GLN A 60 -0.79 7.17 -21.11
C GLN A 60 -0.88 8.30 -20.06
N LEU A 61 0.00 8.27 -19.06
CA LEU A 61 0.09 9.26 -17.99
C LEU A 61 1.28 10.19 -18.20
N LYS A 62 1.09 11.48 -17.97
CA LYS A 62 2.18 12.46 -18.05
C LYS A 62 3.03 12.38 -16.79
N TYR A 63 4.21 11.79 -16.88
CA TYR A 63 5.08 11.59 -15.73
C TYR A 63 6.38 12.39 -15.84
N ALA A 64 6.87 12.90 -14.71
CA ALA A 64 8.24 13.35 -14.56
C ALA A 64 8.75 13.12 -13.13
N SER A 65 10.05 12.90 -13.00
CA SER A 65 10.72 12.72 -11.71
C SER A 65 11.55 13.94 -11.31
N ARG A 66 11.71 14.14 -10.00
CA ARG A 66 12.58 15.15 -9.40
C ARG A 66 13.46 14.49 -8.35
N ARG A 67 14.77 14.70 -8.45
CA ARG A 67 15.73 14.11 -7.53
C ARG A 67 15.61 14.74 -6.13
N ILE A 68 15.52 13.90 -5.11
CA ILE A 68 15.67 14.30 -3.70
C ILE A 68 17.16 14.29 -3.34
N THR A 69 17.68 15.43 -2.89
CA THR A 69 19.05 15.53 -2.41
C THR A 69 19.15 14.91 -1.02
N ARG A 70 20.11 13.99 -0.80
CA ARG A 70 20.36 13.35 0.51
C ARG A 70 21.77 13.60 1.08
N LYS A 71 22.60 14.37 0.38
CA LYS A 71 23.99 14.70 0.76
C LYS A 71 24.13 16.20 1.09
N PRO A 72 25.10 16.61 1.94
CA PRO A 72 25.94 15.76 2.78
C PRO A 72 25.16 15.14 3.96
N ILE A 73 24.11 15.82 4.43
CA ILE A 73 23.21 15.37 5.49
C ILE A 73 21.79 15.27 4.91
N ALA A 74 21.12 14.14 5.10
CA ALA A 74 19.81 13.86 4.50
C ALA A 74 18.73 14.90 4.84
N PHE A 75 18.76 15.42 6.07
CA PHE A 75 17.85 16.47 6.52
C PHE A 75 18.04 17.78 5.73
N LEU A 76 19.28 18.28 5.61
CA LEU A 76 19.57 19.50 4.84
C LEU A 76 19.22 19.34 3.36
N GLY A 77 19.52 18.17 2.79
CA GLY A 77 19.14 17.85 1.42
C GLY A 77 17.62 17.84 1.21
N THR A 78 16.85 17.37 2.20
CA THR A 78 15.38 17.42 2.19
C THR A 78 14.88 18.86 2.20
N LEU A 79 15.39 19.72 3.08
CA LEU A 79 15.01 21.14 3.13
C LEU A 79 15.31 21.87 1.81
N PHE A 80 16.49 21.62 1.23
CA PHE A 80 16.86 22.16 -0.08
C PHE A 80 15.93 21.68 -1.19
N THR A 81 15.56 20.39 -1.17
CA THR A 81 14.60 19.81 -2.12
C THR A 81 13.23 20.46 -1.99
N LEU A 82 12.74 20.69 -0.76
CA LEU A 82 11.47 21.38 -0.52
C LEU A 82 11.49 22.80 -1.09
N TYR A 83 12.56 23.56 -0.84
CA TYR A 83 12.70 24.94 -1.34
C TYR A 83 12.66 24.98 -2.88
N LYS A 84 13.48 24.16 -3.55
CA LYS A 84 13.50 24.07 -5.02
C LYS A 84 12.19 23.53 -5.57
N GLY A 85 11.59 22.56 -4.88
CA GLY A 85 10.33 21.92 -5.24
C GLY A 85 9.17 22.91 -5.27
N ILE A 86 9.07 23.83 -4.31
CA ILE A 86 8.02 24.85 -4.28
C ILE A 86 8.06 25.73 -5.54
N ARG A 87 9.25 26.26 -5.90
CA ARG A 87 9.41 27.09 -7.10
C ARG A 87 9.08 26.30 -8.37
N PHE A 88 9.57 25.07 -8.46
CA PHE A 88 9.28 24.18 -9.59
C PHE A 88 7.79 23.91 -9.73
N LEU A 89 7.11 23.48 -8.67
CA LEU A 89 5.69 23.15 -8.69
C LEU A 89 4.85 24.36 -9.07
N ASN A 90 5.17 25.55 -8.52
CA ASN A 90 4.45 26.78 -8.87
C ASN A 90 4.55 27.11 -10.38
N THR A 91 5.75 26.96 -10.98
CA THR A 91 5.94 27.14 -12.42
C THR A 91 5.25 26.04 -13.22
N TYR A 92 5.35 24.78 -12.79
CA TYR A 92 4.74 23.64 -13.47
C TYR A 92 3.22 23.74 -13.52
N ILE A 93 2.60 24.10 -12.40
CA ILE A 93 1.16 24.31 -12.27
C ILE A 93 0.67 25.35 -13.28
N LYS A 94 1.37 26.50 -13.37
CA LYS A 94 1.01 27.57 -14.31
C LYS A 94 1.19 27.13 -15.77
N ASN A 95 2.35 26.57 -16.11
CA ASN A 95 2.69 26.25 -17.50
C ASN A 95 1.85 25.11 -18.08
N ASN A 96 1.33 24.22 -17.24
CA ASN A 96 0.51 23.08 -17.66
C ASN A 96 -0.99 23.30 -17.42
N ASN A 97 -1.42 24.52 -17.09
CA ASN A 97 -2.81 24.86 -16.78
C ASN A 97 -3.44 23.86 -15.79
N ILE A 98 -2.71 23.55 -14.72
CA ILE A 98 -3.17 22.61 -13.69
C ILE A 98 -4.31 23.26 -12.91
N SER A 99 -5.48 22.62 -12.97
CA SER A 99 -6.71 23.07 -12.30
C SER A 99 -6.92 22.44 -10.93
N ILE A 100 -6.30 21.28 -10.69
CA ILE A 100 -6.39 20.54 -9.42
C ILE A 100 -4.99 20.07 -9.02
N VAL A 101 -4.59 20.30 -7.77
CA VAL A 101 -3.31 19.84 -7.23
C VAL A 101 -3.58 18.83 -6.12
N MET A 102 -2.92 17.68 -6.22
CA MET A 102 -3.16 16.48 -5.42
C MET A 102 -1.85 15.92 -4.83
N PRO A 103 -1.27 16.55 -3.80
CA PRO A 103 -0.17 15.98 -3.04
C PRO A 103 -0.64 14.77 -2.24
N ARG A 104 0.11 13.68 -2.39
CA ARG A 104 0.10 12.52 -1.51
C ARG A 104 1.25 12.65 -0.52
N SER A 105 1.00 12.31 0.74
CA SER A 105 1.98 12.31 1.85
C SER A 105 2.46 13.69 2.32
N THR A 106 3.16 13.71 3.46
CA THR A 106 3.50 14.92 4.21
C THR A 106 4.43 15.88 3.47
N MET A 107 5.45 15.39 2.75
CA MET A 107 6.46 16.28 2.12
C MET A 107 5.92 17.03 0.89
N PRO A 108 5.23 16.37 -0.06
CA PRO A 108 4.50 17.07 -1.12
C PRO A 108 3.48 18.05 -0.58
N ALA A 109 2.76 17.66 0.48
CA ALA A 109 1.82 18.54 1.14
C ALA A 109 2.52 19.81 1.65
N ILE A 110 3.59 19.70 2.43
CA ILE A 110 4.38 20.84 2.91
C ILE A 110 4.74 21.82 1.77
N MET A 111 5.17 21.32 0.61
CA MET A 111 5.47 22.16 -0.55
C MET A 111 4.24 22.91 -1.06
N VAL A 112 3.12 22.23 -1.27
CA VAL A 112 1.85 22.84 -1.72
C VAL A 112 1.34 23.89 -0.72
N ASN A 113 1.52 23.64 0.58
CA ASN A 113 1.15 24.58 1.65
C ASN A 113 1.86 25.94 1.53
N ARG A 114 3.01 26.01 0.85
CA ARG A 114 3.81 27.22 0.70
C ARG A 114 3.56 27.96 -0.61
N ILE A 115 2.71 27.42 -1.49
CA ILE A 115 2.26 28.10 -2.72
C ILE A 115 1.20 29.15 -2.33
N ARG A 116 1.52 30.43 -2.55
CA ARG A 116 0.76 31.59 -2.02
C ARG A 116 -0.48 31.97 -2.83
N LYS A 117 -0.56 31.63 -4.12
CA LYS A 117 -1.72 31.91 -4.99
C LYS A 117 -2.36 30.60 -5.42
N GLN A 118 -3.61 30.38 -5.03
CA GLN A 118 -4.36 29.17 -5.40
C GLN A 118 -5.30 29.51 -6.56
N HIS A 119 -4.80 29.34 -7.78
CA HIS A 119 -5.63 29.32 -9.00
C HIS A 119 -6.13 27.89 -9.31
N PHE A 120 -5.90 26.96 -8.39
CA PHE A 120 -6.25 25.54 -8.51
C PHE A 120 -7.08 25.11 -7.30
N LYS A 121 -7.88 24.07 -7.50
CA LYS A 121 -8.53 23.31 -6.44
C LYS A 121 -7.57 22.33 -5.81
N PHE A 122 -7.75 22.06 -4.53
CA PHE A 122 -6.75 21.37 -3.74
C PHE A 122 -7.33 20.09 -3.12
N ILE A 123 -6.76 18.95 -3.49
CA ILE A 123 -7.09 17.64 -2.91
C ILE A 123 -5.94 17.15 -2.07
N PHE A 124 -6.16 16.86 -0.80
CA PHE A 124 -5.14 16.20 0.00
C PHE A 124 -5.36 14.68 -0.03
N ASP A 125 -4.43 13.93 -0.63
CA ASP A 125 -4.44 12.47 -0.54
C ASP A 125 -3.71 12.02 0.75
N ALA A 126 -4.48 11.90 1.83
CA ALA A 126 -4.04 11.45 3.15
C ALA A 126 -3.96 9.92 3.18
N ASP A 127 -2.98 9.39 2.46
CA ASP A 127 -2.67 7.97 2.38
C ASP A 127 -2.05 7.47 3.70
N GLY A 128 -2.88 6.90 4.57
CA GLY A 128 -2.48 6.43 5.89
C GLY A 128 -2.33 7.55 6.92
N LEU A 129 -1.66 7.23 8.03
CA LEU A 129 -1.31 8.18 9.09
C LEU A 129 0.22 8.24 9.23
N PRO A 130 0.96 8.72 8.22
CA PRO A 130 2.42 8.55 8.14
C PRO A 130 3.18 9.22 9.29
N LEU A 131 2.65 10.30 9.87
CA LEU A 131 3.25 10.90 11.06
C LEU A 131 3.10 9.99 12.28
N GLU A 132 1.93 9.38 12.44
CA GLU A 132 1.63 8.46 13.53
C GLU A 132 2.37 7.13 13.35
N GLU A 133 2.57 6.65 12.12
CA GLU A 133 3.41 5.46 11.85
C GLU A 133 4.83 5.64 12.37
N ARG A 134 5.37 6.87 12.31
CA ARG A 134 6.70 7.18 12.85
C ARG A 134 6.71 7.18 14.38
N VAL A 135 5.59 7.51 15.02
CA VAL A 135 5.44 7.39 16.48
C VAL A 135 5.43 5.91 16.85
N ASP A 136 4.56 5.12 16.18
CA ASP A 136 4.33 3.72 16.49
C ASP A 136 5.54 2.82 16.22
N PHE A 137 6.25 3.05 15.11
CA PHE A 137 7.25 2.09 14.60
C PHE A 137 8.66 2.67 14.41
N SER A 138 8.86 3.98 14.63
CA SER A 138 10.18 4.64 14.46
C SER A 138 10.64 5.43 15.69
N GLY A 139 9.88 5.42 16.79
CA GLY A 139 10.25 6.08 18.04
C GLY A 139 10.16 7.61 18.02
N LEU A 140 9.41 8.20 17.08
CA LEU A 140 9.21 9.66 17.07
C LEU A 140 8.35 10.07 18.27
N SER A 141 8.91 10.85 19.20
CA SER A 141 8.14 11.39 20.32
C SER A 141 7.14 12.47 19.85
N ARG A 142 5.91 12.40 20.36
CA ARG A 142 4.86 13.42 20.15
C ARG A 142 5.24 14.78 20.75
N GLU A 143 6.12 14.80 21.75
CA GLU A 143 6.61 16.02 22.39
C GLU A 143 7.73 16.70 21.59
N SER A 144 8.30 16.01 20.61
CA SER A 144 9.37 16.57 19.78
C SER A 144 8.86 17.74 18.93
N LYS A 145 9.69 18.79 18.81
CA LYS A 145 9.42 19.92 17.90
C LYS A 145 9.21 19.46 16.46
N GLN A 146 9.88 18.38 16.05
CA GLN A 146 9.69 17.75 14.74
C GLN A 146 8.26 17.25 14.57
N TYR A 147 7.74 16.49 15.54
CA TYR A 147 6.35 16.00 15.49
C TYR A 147 5.36 17.15 15.48
N GLN A 148 5.49 18.11 16.41
CA GLN A 148 4.58 19.24 16.53
C GLN A 148 4.52 20.07 15.24
N TRP A 149 5.67 20.32 14.61
CA TRP A 149 5.73 21.02 13.33
C TRP A 149 5.06 20.23 12.20
N LEU A 150 5.34 18.93 12.07
CA LEU A 150 4.71 18.08 11.06
C LEU A 150 3.19 17.99 11.26
N LYS A 151 2.73 17.91 12.51
CA LYS A 151 1.31 17.89 12.86
C LYS A 151 0.63 19.22 12.51
N ALA A 152 1.31 20.34 12.73
CA ALA A 152 0.81 21.65 12.32
C ALA A 152 0.69 21.77 10.79
N GLU A 153 1.66 21.23 10.04
CA GLU A 153 1.61 21.18 8.58
C GLU A 153 0.48 20.29 8.04
N GLU A 154 0.30 19.11 8.63
CA GLU A 154 -0.82 18.22 8.32
C GLU A 154 -2.16 18.92 8.63
N SER A 155 -2.31 19.54 9.79
CA SER A 155 -3.54 20.23 10.21
C SER A 155 -3.87 21.41 9.28
N LYS A 156 -2.86 22.18 8.90
CA LYS A 156 -3.00 23.25 7.89
C LYS A 156 -3.40 22.70 6.54
N MET A 157 -2.93 21.49 6.21
CA MET A 157 -3.27 20.87 4.94
C MET A 157 -4.71 20.37 4.91
N LEU A 158 -5.09 19.65 5.97
CA LEU A 158 -6.45 19.21 6.20
C LEU A 158 -7.41 20.39 6.15
N SER A 159 -7.09 21.54 6.75
CA SER A 159 -8.00 22.69 6.76
C SER A 159 -8.18 23.33 5.38
N ARG A 160 -7.09 23.44 4.59
CA ARG A 160 -7.09 24.10 3.27
C ARG A 160 -7.67 23.25 2.13
N ALA A 161 -7.64 21.92 2.27
CA ALA A 161 -8.13 21.01 1.23
C ALA A 161 -9.61 21.24 0.93
N ASP A 162 -9.94 21.37 -0.35
CA ASP A 162 -11.31 21.33 -0.87
C ASP A 162 -11.87 19.91 -0.69
N VAL A 163 -11.04 18.88 -0.90
CA VAL A 163 -11.36 17.46 -0.67
C VAL A 163 -10.19 16.76 0.00
N VAL A 164 -10.47 15.85 0.94
CA VAL A 164 -9.46 14.98 1.56
C VAL A 164 -9.79 13.54 1.23
N LEU A 165 -8.83 12.82 0.64
CA LEU A 165 -8.95 11.38 0.42
C LEU A 165 -8.29 10.62 1.56
N THR A 166 -8.95 9.60 2.08
CA THR A 166 -8.40 8.68 3.10
C THR A 166 -8.52 7.23 2.62
N ARG A 167 -7.98 6.28 3.37
CA ARG A 167 -8.05 4.83 3.06
C ARG A 167 -9.01 4.06 3.97
N SER A 168 -9.60 4.71 4.98
CA SER A 168 -10.54 4.10 5.91
C SER A 168 -11.51 5.14 6.47
N GLN A 169 -12.65 4.69 6.98
CA GLN A 169 -13.58 5.52 7.73
C GLN A 169 -12.96 6.02 9.03
N GLU A 170 -12.15 5.20 9.69
CA GLU A 170 -11.47 5.62 10.92
C GLU A 170 -10.47 6.75 10.66
N ALA A 171 -9.76 6.75 9.52
CA ALA A 171 -8.94 7.90 9.12
C ALA A 171 -9.77 9.16 8.90
N VAL A 172 -11.00 9.05 8.39
CA VAL A 172 -11.91 10.21 8.31
C VAL A 172 -12.20 10.75 9.71
N HIS A 173 -12.51 9.88 10.67
CA HIS A 173 -12.76 10.28 12.06
C HIS A 173 -11.53 10.98 12.67
N ILE A 174 -10.34 10.37 12.57
CA ILE A 174 -9.08 10.91 13.11
C ILE A 174 -8.74 12.29 12.51
N HIS A 175 -8.82 12.41 11.19
CA HIS A 175 -8.50 13.67 10.52
C HIS A 175 -9.57 14.75 10.73
N SER A 176 -10.85 14.38 10.79
CA SER A 176 -11.93 15.33 11.10
C SER A 176 -11.86 15.83 12.54
N ASN A 177 -11.50 14.97 13.51
CA ASN A 177 -11.23 15.37 14.89
C ASN A 177 -10.08 16.39 14.97
N THR A 178 -9.03 16.23 14.15
CA THR A 178 -7.94 17.23 14.04
C THR A 178 -8.48 18.61 13.61
N LEU A 179 -9.58 18.65 12.86
CA LEU A 179 -10.29 19.88 12.46
C LEU A 179 -11.46 20.25 13.38
N LYS A 180 -11.58 19.64 14.57
CA LYS A 180 -12.73 19.80 15.49
C LYS A 180 -14.07 19.50 14.81
N ASN A 181 -14.09 18.47 13.97
CA ASN A 181 -15.26 17.99 13.21
C ASN A 181 -15.93 19.04 12.31
N LYS A 182 -15.16 20.03 11.85
CA LYS A 182 -15.62 21.00 10.85
C LYS A 182 -15.44 20.45 9.44
N ASN A 183 -16.41 20.72 8.56
CA ASN A 183 -16.40 20.39 7.14
C ASN A 183 -16.19 18.89 6.84
N THR A 184 -16.85 17.99 7.59
CA THR A 184 -16.74 16.53 7.42
C THR A 184 -17.12 16.03 6.03
N ALA A 185 -18.01 16.75 5.31
CA ALA A 185 -18.45 16.39 3.96
C ALA A 185 -17.32 16.31 2.92
N LYS A 186 -16.19 16.98 3.16
CA LYS A 186 -15.05 17.00 2.23
C LYS A 186 -14.19 15.75 2.24
N PHE A 187 -14.35 14.90 3.25
CA PHE A 187 -13.61 13.65 3.37
C PHE A 187 -14.25 12.58 2.48
N SER A 188 -13.42 11.77 1.83
CA SER A 188 -13.85 10.65 1.00
C SER A 188 -12.90 9.47 1.21
N VAL A 189 -13.45 8.31 1.53
CA VAL A 189 -12.67 7.07 1.53
C VAL A 189 -12.53 6.60 0.09
N VAL A 190 -11.29 6.31 -0.32
CA VAL A 190 -11.00 5.69 -1.62
C VAL A 190 -10.21 4.40 -1.40
N SER A 191 -10.44 3.41 -2.26
CA SER A 191 -9.86 2.07 -2.11
C SER A 191 -8.50 1.93 -2.82
N ASN A 192 -7.71 0.95 -2.36
CA ASN A 192 -6.42 0.57 -2.94
C ASN A 192 -6.55 -0.71 -3.79
N GLY A 193 -7.31 -0.64 -4.88
CA GLY A 193 -7.58 -1.76 -5.76
C GLY A 193 -6.43 -2.12 -6.70
N ARG A 194 -6.52 -3.30 -7.30
CA ARG A 194 -5.53 -3.92 -8.17
C ARG A 194 -6.15 -4.38 -9.49
N ASN A 195 -5.30 -4.51 -10.50
CA ASN A 195 -5.72 -5.02 -11.79
C ASN A 195 -6.12 -6.49 -11.64
N SER A 196 -7.41 -6.77 -11.75
CA SER A 196 -7.99 -8.11 -11.59
C SER A 196 -7.66 -9.07 -12.73
N GLU A 197 -7.18 -8.56 -13.86
CA GLU A 197 -6.65 -9.39 -14.95
C GLU A 197 -5.18 -9.74 -14.76
N PHE A 198 -4.44 -8.88 -14.06
CA PHE A 198 -3.06 -9.15 -13.68
C PHE A 198 -2.97 -10.06 -12.43
N PHE A 199 -3.85 -9.86 -11.44
CA PHE A 199 -4.00 -10.73 -10.28
C PHE A 199 -5.26 -11.61 -10.45
N LYS A 200 -5.06 -12.82 -10.96
CA LYS A 200 -6.10 -13.86 -11.05
C LYS A 200 -5.51 -15.27 -10.89
N PRO A 201 -6.29 -16.23 -10.39
CA PRO A 201 -5.90 -17.63 -10.32
C PRO A 201 -5.39 -18.13 -11.67
N ASN A 202 -4.31 -18.91 -11.65
CA ASN A 202 -3.76 -19.54 -12.84
C ASN A 202 -3.16 -20.90 -12.46
N LEU A 203 -3.88 -21.98 -12.77
CA LEU A 203 -3.51 -23.34 -12.39
C LEU A 203 -2.24 -23.83 -13.09
N SER A 204 -2.09 -23.52 -14.39
CA SER A 204 -0.87 -23.89 -15.13
C SER A 204 0.36 -23.20 -14.55
N GLN A 205 0.23 -21.91 -14.19
CA GLN A 205 1.32 -21.17 -13.56
C GLN A 205 1.61 -21.67 -12.14
N ARG A 206 0.57 -22.05 -11.39
CA ARG A 206 0.69 -22.70 -10.08
C ARG A 206 1.52 -23.97 -10.16
N GLU A 207 1.19 -24.89 -11.07
CA GLU A 207 1.94 -26.14 -11.27
C GLU A 207 3.40 -25.85 -11.64
N LYS A 208 3.62 -24.92 -12.58
CA LYS A 208 4.97 -24.52 -13.00
C LYS A 208 5.82 -24.00 -11.83
N ILE A 209 5.30 -23.09 -11.01
CA ILE A 209 6.06 -22.55 -9.88
C ILE A 209 6.21 -23.58 -8.77
N ARG A 210 5.19 -24.40 -8.48
CA ARG A 210 5.33 -25.48 -7.47
C ARG A 210 6.44 -26.46 -7.87
N ASN A 211 6.53 -26.81 -9.15
CA ASN A 211 7.64 -27.62 -9.67
C ASN A 211 9.00 -26.90 -9.56
N GLU A 212 9.08 -25.62 -9.91
CA GLU A 212 10.30 -24.81 -9.74
C GLU A 212 10.77 -24.77 -8.27
N LEU A 213 9.82 -24.69 -7.35
CA LEU A 213 10.07 -24.64 -5.90
C LEU A 213 10.29 -26.02 -5.26
N GLY A 214 10.21 -27.11 -6.03
CA GLY A 214 10.37 -28.48 -5.54
C GLY A 214 9.23 -28.96 -4.63
N ILE A 215 8.03 -28.40 -4.81
CA ILE A 215 6.86 -28.65 -3.97
C ILE A 215 6.06 -29.80 -4.58
N SER A 216 5.88 -30.87 -3.81
CA SER A 216 5.23 -32.10 -4.29
C SER A 216 3.78 -32.18 -3.84
N GLY A 217 2.92 -32.78 -4.67
CA GLY A 217 1.55 -33.16 -4.29
C GLY A 217 0.75 -32.05 -3.57
N GLN A 218 0.29 -32.37 -2.36
CA GLN A 218 -0.60 -31.54 -1.53
C GLN A 218 0.15 -30.70 -0.47
N ASP A 219 1.48 -30.61 -0.55
CA ASP A 219 2.27 -29.81 0.40
C ASP A 219 1.79 -28.35 0.40
N LYS A 220 1.52 -27.80 1.58
CA LYS A 220 1.00 -26.43 1.72
C LYS A 220 2.13 -25.41 1.60
N VAL A 221 1.82 -24.34 0.87
CA VAL A 221 2.69 -23.19 0.67
C VAL A 221 2.08 -21.98 1.34
N LEU A 222 2.68 -21.55 2.43
CA LEU A 222 2.33 -20.29 3.07
C LEU A 222 3.14 -19.18 2.40
N VAL A 223 2.54 -18.02 2.15
CA VAL A 223 3.21 -16.92 1.45
C VAL A 223 3.12 -15.60 2.20
N TYR A 224 4.21 -14.84 2.15
CA TYR A 224 4.23 -13.41 2.46
C TYR A 224 4.84 -12.66 1.29
N CYS A 225 4.16 -11.65 0.76
CA CYS A 225 4.67 -10.77 -0.29
C CYS A 225 4.67 -9.31 0.19
N GLY A 226 5.86 -8.70 0.24
CA GLY A 226 6.00 -7.28 0.51
C GLY A 226 7.27 -6.90 1.28
N SER A 227 7.31 -5.64 1.71
CA SER A 227 8.36 -5.13 2.59
C SER A 227 8.31 -5.81 3.95
N LEU A 228 9.46 -5.87 4.63
CA LEU A 228 9.57 -6.35 6.01
C LEU A 228 10.03 -5.21 6.92
N GLY A 229 9.63 -5.27 8.18
CA GLY A 229 9.81 -4.20 9.15
C GLY A 229 8.91 -4.36 10.38
N PRO A 230 9.01 -3.45 11.36
CA PRO A 230 8.36 -3.59 12.66
C PRO A 230 6.84 -3.75 12.58
N GLN A 231 6.19 -3.16 11.58
CA GLN A 231 4.72 -3.24 11.46
C GLN A 231 4.19 -4.56 10.87
N TYR A 232 5.04 -5.46 10.37
CA TYR A 232 4.63 -6.56 9.48
C TYR A 232 4.53 -7.94 10.14
N GLY A 233 4.30 -8.01 11.45
CA GLY A 233 3.93 -9.24 12.16
C GLY A 233 4.85 -10.44 11.92
N TRP A 234 6.16 -10.19 11.84
CA TRP A 234 7.15 -11.22 11.47
C TRP A 234 7.13 -12.38 12.47
N ASP A 235 7.13 -12.06 13.76
CA ASP A 235 7.19 -13.05 14.83
C ASP A 235 5.92 -13.92 14.84
N GLU A 236 4.75 -13.32 14.58
CA GLU A 236 3.48 -14.05 14.43
C GLU A 236 3.51 -15.00 13.25
N MET A 237 3.96 -14.54 12.08
CA MET A 237 4.04 -15.39 10.88
C MET A 237 4.98 -16.59 11.09
N VAL A 238 6.14 -16.35 11.70
CA VAL A 238 7.10 -17.42 12.01
C VAL A 238 6.54 -18.38 13.04
N ALA A 239 5.88 -17.90 14.09
CA ALA A 239 5.26 -18.76 15.11
C ALA A 239 4.17 -19.67 14.52
N ILE A 240 3.27 -19.10 13.71
CA ILE A 240 2.20 -19.87 13.03
C ILE A 240 2.81 -20.92 12.10
N PHE A 241 3.78 -20.52 11.27
CA PHE A 241 4.41 -21.46 10.35
C PHE A 241 5.17 -22.57 11.10
N LYS A 242 5.89 -22.24 12.17
CA LYS A 242 6.61 -23.23 12.99
C LYS A 242 5.67 -24.27 13.59
N GLU A 243 4.56 -23.84 14.17
CA GLU A 243 3.57 -24.76 14.76
C GLU A 243 2.89 -25.62 13.68
N TYR A 244 2.55 -25.04 12.53
CA TYR A 244 1.99 -25.78 11.40
C TYR A 244 2.98 -26.81 10.83
N GLN A 245 4.24 -26.40 10.63
CA GLN A 245 5.31 -27.24 10.07
C GLN A 245 5.66 -28.42 10.98
N ALA A 246 5.56 -28.27 12.30
CA ALA A 246 5.82 -29.36 13.25
C ALA A 246 4.92 -30.59 13.00
N LYS A 247 3.72 -30.37 12.46
CA LYS A 247 2.78 -31.44 12.06
C LYS A 247 2.85 -31.76 10.56
N ASN A 248 3.38 -30.84 9.75
CA ASN A 248 3.44 -30.92 8.29
C ASN A 248 4.88 -30.62 7.81
N PRO A 249 5.83 -31.56 7.94
CA PRO A 249 7.25 -31.29 7.72
C PRO A 249 7.62 -30.80 6.31
N SER A 250 6.80 -31.13 5.31
CA SER A 250 6.97 -30.73 3.91
C SER A 250 6.42 -29.33 3.58
N ALA A 251 5.78 -28.65 4.53
CA ALA A 251 5.24 -27.31 4.31
C ALA A 251 6.35 -26.30 4.00
N LEU A 252 6.06 -25.37 3.09
CA LEU A 252 6.97 -24.31 2.68
C LEU A 252 6.42 -22.94 3.08
N PHE A 253 7.27 -22.07 3.62
CA PHE A 253 6.97 -20.65 3.75
C PHE A 253 7.78 -19.86 2.72
N LEU A 254 7.08 -19.36 1.69
CA LEU A 254 7.62 -18.51 0.64
C LEU A 254 7.54 -17.03 1.05
N ILE A 255 8.68 -16.36 1.11
CA ILE A 255 8.80 -14.94 1.46
C ILE A 255 9.31 -14.17 0.24
N LEU A 256 8.42 -13.39 -0.38
CA LEU A 256 8.71 -12.54 -1.52
C LEU A 256 8.97 -11.12 -1.01
N THR A 257 10.23 -10.68 -1.00
CA THR A 257 10.60 -9.39 -0.42
C THR A 257 11.77 -8.69 -1.12
N GLY A 258 11.75 -7.36 -1.08
CA GLY A 258 12.89 -6.53 -1.46
C GLY A 258 14.00 -6.47 -0.39
N ASN A 259 13.72 -6.90 0.85
CA ASN A 259 14.67 -6.86 1.96
C ASN A 259 15.08 -8.28 2.41
N VAL A 260 15.87 -8.95 1.56
CA VAL A 260 16.31 -10.34 1.79
C VAL A 260 17.16 -10.48 3.06
N ALA A 261 18.01 -9.49 3.35
CA ALA A 261 18.86 -9.49 4.53
C ALA A 261 18.03 -9.56 5.81
N PHE A 262 17.01 -8.71 5.95
CA PHE A 262 16.12 -8.71 7.11
C PHE A 262 15.52 -10.10 7.37
N ALA A 263 15.02 -10.75 6.33
CA ALA A 263 14.42 -12.08 6.43
C ALA A 263 15.46 -13.14 6.83
N LYS A 264 16.56 -13.25 6.07
CA LYS A 264 17.58 -14.29 6.29
C LYS A 264 18.23 -14.23 7.66
N GLU A 265 18.43 -13.03 8.21
CA GLU A 265 18.99 -12.82 9.56
C GLU A 265 18.05 -13.27 10.67
N ARG A 266 16.72 -13.27 10.43
CA ARG A 266 15.69 -13.55 11.43
C ARG A 266 15.04 -14.93 11.29
N ILE A 267 15.37 -15.67 10.25
CA ILE A 267 14.90 -17.05 10.08
C ILE A 267 15.63 -17.94 11.10
N PRO A 268 14.89 -18.69 11.96
CA PRO A 268 15.49 -19.64 12.88
C PRO A 268 16.30 -20.71 12.13
N ASN A 269 17.43 -21.12 12.70
CA ASN A 269 18.36 -22.06 12.03
C ASN A 269 17.68 -23.37 11.64
N GLU A 270 16.79 -23.88 12.49
CA GLU A 270 16.03 -25.10 12.26
C GLU A 270 15.02 -25.00 11.11
N MET A 271 14.61 -23.78 10.73
CA MET A 271 13.59 -23.54 9.70
C MET A 271 14.16 -23.15 8.33
N LYS A 272 15.48 -22.98 8.20
CA LYS A 272 16.13 -22.52 6.96
C LYS A 272 15.81 -23.35 5.72
N LYS A 273 15.54 -24.65 5.89
CA LYS A 273 15.17 -25.54 4.77
C LYS A 273 13.71 -25.40 4.33
N ALA A 274 12.83 -24.91 5.20
CA ALA A 274 11.40 -24.79 4.96
C ALA A 274 10.94 -23.33 4.76
N MET A 275 11.86 -22.36 4.83
CA MET A 275 11.58 -20.95 4.58
C MET A 275 12.42 -20.47 3.40
N LEU A 276 11.76 -20.10 2.30
CA LEU A 276 12.42 -19.66 1.08
C LEU A 276 12.21 -18.16 0.87
N VAL A 277 13.30 -17.40 0.79
CA VAL A 277 13.28 -15.95 0.57
C VAL A 277 13.69 -15.63 -0.87
N LYS A 278 12.85 -14.93 -1.64
CA LYS A 278 13.14 -14.49 -3.01
C LYS A 278 12.86 -12.99 -3.19
N THR A 279 13.71 -12.33 -3.99
CA THR A 279 13.38 -11.04 -4.62
C THR A 279 12.97 -11.31 -6.04
N ILE A 280 11.81 -10.82 -6.45
CA ILE A 280 11.29 -11.00 -7.81
C ILE A 280 10.81 -9.67 -8.40
N PRO A 281 10.85 -9.49 -9.74
CA PRO A 281 10.21 -8.36 -10.39
C PRO A 281 8.69 -8.35 -10.15
N PHE A 282 8.09 -7.15 -10.10
CA PHE A 282 6.64 -6.98 -9.89
C PHE A 282 5.79 -7.82 -10.86
N VAL A 283 6.20 -7.87 -12.14
CA VAL A 283 5.52 -8.64 -13.20
C VAL A 283 5.46 -10.15 -12.92
N GLN A 284 6.33 -10.68 -12.06
CA GLN A 284 6.34 -12.09 -11.67
C GLN A 284 5.60 -12.36 -10.35
N VAL A 285 5.15 -11.33 -9.63
CA VAL A 285 4.47 -11.51 -8.34
C VAL A 285 3.24 -12.41 -8.45
N PRO A 286 2.30 -12.22 -9.40
CA PRO A 286 1.15 -13.11 -9.54
C PRO A 286 1.56 -14.57 -9.81
N HIS A 287 2.65 -14.79 -10.54
CA HIS A 287 3.15 -16.14 -10.83
C HIS A 287 3.52 -16.88 -9.56
N TYR A 288 4.31 -16.24 -8.69
CA TYR A 288 4.72 -16.87 -7.42
C TYR A 288 3.57 -16.97 -6.42
N LEU A 289 2.67 -15.99 -6.40
CA LEU A 289 1.46 -16.08 -5.57
C LEU A 289 0.56 -17.25 -5.98
N ALA A 290 0.51 -17.62 -7.27
CA ALA A 290 -0.29 -18.75 -7.73
C ALA A 290 0.10 -20.10 -7.06
N ALA A 291 1.34 -20.24 -6.61
CA ALA A 291 1.81 -21.43 -5.90
C ALA A 291 1.29 -21.55 -4.46
N ALA A 292 0.81 -20.44 -3.88
CA ALA A 292 0.44 -20.35 -2.47
C ALA A 292 -0.90 -21.00 -2.14
N ASP A 293 -1.02 -21.48 -0.92
CA ASP A 293 -2.23 -22.05 -0.33
C ASP A 293 -2.83 -21.14 0.74
N VAL A 294 -1.99 -20.39 1.45
CA VAL A 294 -2.40 -19.42 2.47
C VAL A 294 -1.47 -18.21 2.41
N ALA A 295 -2.02 -17.01 2.53
CA ALA A 295 -1.25 -15.78 2.55
C ALA A 295 -1.31 -15.08 3.90
N PHE A 296 -0.19 -14.49 4.31
CA PHE A 296 -0.11 -13.66 5.51
C PHE A 296 -0.21 -12.17 5.17
N ALA A 297 -1.23 -11.53 5.73
CA ALA A 297 -1.41 -10.09 5.77
C ALA A 297 -1.42 -9.56 7.22
N ILE A 298 -0.61 -10.18 8.09
CA ILE A 298 -0.48 -9.79 9.49
C ILE A 298 0.26 -8.45 9.60
N ARG A 299 -0.31 -7.55 10.39
CA ARG A 299 0.26 -6.27 10.80
C ARG A 299 0.02 -6.02 12.30
N GLU A 300 0.96 -5.36 12.94
CA GLU A 300 0.84 -4.89 14.33
C GLU A 300 -0.28 -3.83 14.45
N PRO A 301 -1.39 -4.06 15.18
CA PRO A 301 -2.54 -3.17 15.23
C PRO A 301 -2.29 -1.96 16.15
N LYS A 302 -1.42 -1.05 15.70
CA LYS A 302 -1.15 0.24 16.37
C LYS A 302 -2.10 1.32 15.84
N PHE A 303 -2.13 2.47 16.53
CA PHE A 303 -3.01 3.60 16.20
C PHE A 303 -2.91 4.02 14.73
N SER A 304 -1.70 4.13 14.19
CA SER A 304 -1.48 4.51 12.79
C SER A 304 -2.07 3.54 11.78
N MET A 305 -2.24 2.26 12.13
CA MET A 305 -2.78 1.25 11.23
C MET A 305 -4.29 1.37 11.02
N GLN A 306 -4.98 2.13 11.84
CA GLN A 306 -6.39 2.47 11.64
C GLN A 306 -6.63 3.29 10.36
N GLY A 307 -5.59 3.96 9.82
CA GLY A 307 -5.69 4.70 8.58
C GLY A 307 -5.30 3.93 7.31
N VAL A 308 -5.01 2.63 7.40
CA VAL A 308 -4.34 1.89 6.32
C VAL A 308 -5.31 0.94 5.60
N ALA A 309 -5.23 0.91 4.26
CA ALA A 309 -5.82 -0.14 3.42
C ALA A 309 -4.69 -0.98 2.77
N PRO A 310 -4.36 -2.17 3.31
CA PRO A 310 -3.24 -2.98 2.83
C PRO A 310 -3.44 -3.49 1.40
N ILE A 311 -2.57 -3.05 0.49
CA ILE A 311 -2.62 -3.39 -0.94
C ILE A 311 -2.52 -4.90 -1.19
N LYS A 312 -1.73 -5.61 -0.37
CA LYS A 312 -1.50 -7.05 -0.47
C LYS A 312 -2.77 -7.89 -0.30
N LEU A 313 -3.78 -7.38 0.43
CA LEU A 313 -5.07 -8.08 0.51
C LEU A 313 -5.71 -8.19 -0.88
N GLY A 314 -5.65 -7.13 -1.68
CA GLY A 314 -6.11 -7.17 -3.06
C GLY A 314 -5.28 -8.13 -3.93
N GLU A 315 -3.97 -8.20 -3.72
CA GLU A 315 -3.12 -9.16 -4.43
C GLU A 315 -3.49 -10.61 -4.10
N TYR A 316 -3.72 -10.94 -2.83
CA TYR A 316 -3.97 -12.31 -2.40
C TYR A 316 -5.40 -12.75 -2.72
N LEU A 317 -6.38 -11.90 -2.40
CA LEU A 317 -7.80 -12.26 -2.51
C LEU A 317 -8.29 -12.24 -3.95
N LEU A 318 -7.74 -11.39 -4.83
CA LEU A 318 -8.00 -11.49 -6.27
C LEU A 318 -7.37 -12.74 -6.90
N MET A 319 -6.27 -13.25 -6.34
CA MET A 319 -5.69 -14.55 -6.70
C MET A 319 -6.46 -15.73 -6.06
N GLY A 320 -7.50 -15.45 -5.25
CA GLY A 320 -8.31 -16.45 -4.58
C GLY A 320 -7.61 -17.14 -3.40
N ILE A 321 -6.56 -16.56 -2.84
CA ILE A 321 -5.74 -17.22 -1.81
C ILE A 321 -6.36 -16.98 -0.42
N PRO A 322 -6.68 -18.04 0.35
CA PRO A 322 -7.05 -17.94 1.75
C PRO A 322 -6.07 -17.06 2.52
N THR A 323 -6.56 -16.15 3.36
CA THR A 323 -5.71 -15.09 3.92
C THR A 323 -5.88 -14.99 5.43
N ILE A 324 -4.75 -14.96 6.15
CA ILE A 324 -4.67 -14.64 7.58
C ILE A 324 -4.31 -13.15 7.68
N ALA A 325 -5.17 -12.34 8.26
CA ALA A 325 -4.99 -10.89 8.36
C ALA A 325 -5.33 -10.37 9.75
N SER A 326 -4.61 -9.36 10.24
CA SER A 326 -4.89 -8.77 11.54
C SER A 326 -6.23 -8.05 11.60
N VAL A 327 -6.90 -8.13 12.75
CA VAL A 327 -7.93 -7.15 13.13
C VAL A 327 -7.30 -5.78 13.43
N GLY A 328 -8.12 -4.72 13.41
CA GLY A 328 -7.69 -3.36 13.76
C GLY A 328 -6.84 -2.65 12.70
N ILE A 329 -6.94 -3.05 11.44
CA ILE A 329 -6.22 -2.44 10.31
C ILE A 329 -7.24 -1.78 9.37
N GLY A 330 -7.40 -0.46 9.46
CA GLY A 330 -8.40 0.27 8.67
C GLY A 330 -9.77 -0.39 8.66
N ASP A 331 -10.40 -0.42 7.49
CA ASP A 331 -11.73 -1.02 7.29
C ASP A 331 -11.66 -2.51 6.92
N THR A 332 -10.49 -3.17 7.05
CA THR A 332 -10.29 -4.51 6.47
C THR A 332 -11.14 -5.58 7.14
N GLU A 333 -11.45 -5.45 8.43
CA GLU A 333 -12.21 -6.45 9.18
C GLU A 333 -13.60 -6.68 8.57
N GLN A 334 -14.33 -5.60 8.29
CA GLN A 334 -15.64 -5.67 7.67
C GLN A 334 -15.57 -6.31 6.27
N ILE A 335 -14.54 -5.95 5.49
CA ILE A 335 -14.35 -6.48 4.14
C ILE A 335 -14.05 -7.98 4.19
N LEU A 336 -13.15 -8.40 5.08
CA LEU A 336 -12.70 -9.79 5.17
C LEU A 336 -13.77 -10.72 5.73
N ASN A 337 -14.64 -10.25 6.62
CA ASN A 337 -15.80 -11.02 7.08
C ASN A 337 -16.79 -11.36 5.95
N ALA A 338 -16.82 -10.56 4.88
CA ALA A 338 -17.66 -10.82 3.72
C ALA A 338 -17.01 -11.76 2.69
N ILE A 339 -15.75 -12.17 2.88
CA ILE A 339 -14.99 -12.98 1.93
C ILE A 339 -14.72 -14.35 2.57
N PRO A 340 -15.05 -15.47 1.91
CA PRO A 340 -14.79 -16.79 2.46
C PRO A 340 -13.28 -17.03 2.65
N ASN A 341 -12.94 -17.92 3.58
CA ASN A 341 -11.56 -18.36 3.84
C ASN A 341 -10.61 -17.21 4.20
N CYS A 342 -11.12 -16.21 4.94
CA CYS A 342 -10.30 -15.23 5.63
C CYS A 342 -10.29 -15.54 7.13
N PHE A 343 -9.11 -15.53 7.74
CA PHE A 343 -8.95 -15.66 9.19
C PHE A 343 -8.53 -14.32 9.78
N LEU A 344 -9.34 -13.81 10.70
CA LEU A 344 -9.07 -12.59 11.44
C LEU A 344 -8.16 -12.91 12.63
N TYR A 345 -6.93 -12.43 12.56
CA TYR A 345 -5.89 -12.66 13.56
C TYR A 345 -6.01 -11.64 14.70
N HIS A 346 -6.42 -12.11 15.87
CA HIS A 346 -6.55 -11.31 17.09
C HIS A 346 -5.26 -11.38 17.93
N HIS A 347 -4.45 -10.31 17.88
CA HIS A 347 -3.13 -10.23 18.54
C HIS A 347 -3.15 -10.48 20.05
N GLN A 348 -4.24 -10.10 20.71
CA GLN A 348 -4.38 -10.26 22.17
C GLN A 348 -4.89 -11.64 22.58
N ASN A 349 -5.38 -12.46 21.64
CA ASN A 349 -5.88 -13.79 21.95
C ASN A 349 -4.68 -14.72 22.28
N PRO A 350 -4.65 -15.41 23.44
CA PRO A 350 -3.57 -16.33 23.78
C PRO A 350 -3.49 -17.53 22.81
N ASN A 351 -4.62 -17.97 22.25
CA ASN A 351 -4.71 -19.09 21.33
C ASN A 351 -4.61 -18.67 19.85
N ARG A 352 -4.16 -17.45 19.57
CA ARG A 352 -4.12 -16.89 18.20
C ARG A 352 -3.29 -17.71 17.22
N VAL A 353 -2.19 -18.31 17.67
CA VAL A 353 -1.32 -19.15 16.82
C VAL A 353 -2.01 -20.46 16.51
N ALA A 354 -2.45 -21.19 17.55
CA ALA A 354 -3.21 -22.43 17.40
C ALA A 354 -4.48 -22.27 16.56
N GLY A 355 -5.21 -21.15 16.72
CA GLY A 355 -6.38 -20.83 15.90
C GLY A 355 -6.05 -20.62 14.43
N ALA A 356 -4.94 -19.94 14.12
CA ALA A 356 -4.47 -19.78 12.75
C ALA A 356 -4.01 -21.11 12.14
N VAL A 357 -3.36 -21.98 12.93
CA VAL A 357 -2.97 -23.34 12.50
C VAL A 357 -4.20 -24.19 12.22
N ALA A 358 -5.20 -24.19 13.11
CA ALA A 358 -6.45 -24.90 12.92
C ALA A 358 -7.21 -24.41 11.68
N PHE A 359 -7.18 -23.09 11.42
CA PHE A 359 -7.69 -22.53 10.17
C PHE A 359 -6.97 -23.13 8.95
N ILE A 360 -5.64 -23.17 8.95
CA ILE A 360 -4.85 -23.74 7.84
C ILE A 360 -5.17 -25.24 7.66
N GLU A 361 -5.26 -26.00 8.74
CA GLU A 361 -5.58 -27.44 8.72
C GLU A 361 -7.01 -27.71 8.24
N GLY A 362 -7.95 -26.82 8.54
CA GLY A 362 -9.33 -26.87 8.08
C GLY A 362 -9.52 -26.51 6.61
N LEU A 363 -8.50 -25.96 5.93
CA LEU A 363 -8.56 -25.66 4.51
C LEU A 363 -8.44 -26.96 3.69
N GLY A 364 -9.59 -27.47 3.24
CA GLY A 364 -9.66 -28.52 2.22
C GLY A 364 -9.22 -28.02 0.83
N ASN A 365 -9.90 -28.51 -0.22
CA ASN A 365 -9.65 -28.02 -1.58
C ASN A 365 -10.16 -26.58 -1.71
N THR A 366 -9.25 -25.63 -1.83
CA THR A 366 -9.57 -24.20 -1.98
C THR A 366 -10.27 -23.95 -3.30
N ASN A 367 -11.48 -23.38 -3.23
CA ASN A 367 -12.13 -22.81 -4.41
C ASN A 367 -11.64 -21.36 -4.62
N PHE A 368 -10.55 -21.21 -5.37
CA PHE A 368 -9.93 -19.91 -5.64
C PHE A 368 -10.90 -18.91 -6.28
N GLU A 369 -11.76 -19.39 -7.19
CA GLU A 369 -12.75 -18.56 -7.88
C GLU A 369 -13.84 -18.03 -6.93
N ALA A 370 -14.24 -18.82 -5.93
CA ALA A 370 -15.19 -18.38 -4.92
C ALA A 370 -14.62 -17.20 -4.11
N ILE A 371 -13.40 -17.32 -3.59
CA ILE A 371 -12.75 -16.22 -2.84
C ILE A 371 -12.61 -14.98 -3.73
N ARG A 372 -12.12 -15.16 -4.97
CA ARG A 372 -11.97 -14.08 -5.93
C ARG A 372 -13.28 -13.36 -6.23
N LYS A 373 -14.38 -14.10 -6.42
CA LYS A 373 -15.70 -13.53 -6.71
C LYS A 373 -16.14 -12.53 -5.64
N PHE A 374 -15.95 -12.86 -4.36
CA PHE A 374 -16.28 -11.96 -3.25
C PHE A 374 -15.26 -10.82 -3.08
N ALA A 375 -14.01 -11.00 -3.53
CA ALA A 375 -12.97 -9.98 -3.46
C ALA A 375 -13.10 -8.87 -4.51
N LEU A 376 -13.60 -9.19 -5.72
CA LEU A 376 -13.68 -8.26 -6.85
C LEU A 376 -14.36 -6.91 -6.55
N PRO A 377 -15.51 -6.85 -5.83
CA PRO A 377 -16.17 -5.58 -5.53
C PRO A 377 -15.31 -4.65 -4.66
N PHE A 378 -14.43 -5.19 -3.82
CA PHE A 378 -13.63 -4.40 -2.88
C PHE A 378 -12.25 -4.04 -3.43
N PHE A 379 -11.61 -4.97 -4.14
CA PHE A 379 -10.19 -4.89 -4.47
C PHE A 379 -9.90 -4.67 -5.95
N SER A 380 -10.88 -4.46 -6.82
CA SER A 380 -10.63 -4.13 -8.23
C SER A 380 -10.18 -2.68 -8.46
N ILE A 381 -9.40 -2.45 -9.52
CA ILE A 381 -9.08 -1.09 -10.00
C ILE A 381 -10.35 -0.32 -10.32
N GLY A 382 -11.36 -0.96 -10.94
CA GLY A 382 -12.63 -0.30 -11.27
C GLY A 382 -13.33 0.29 -10.04
N ASN A 383 -13.41 -0.45 -8.93
CA ASN A 383 -13.94 0.07 -7.66
C ASN A 383 -13.14 1.29 -7.16
N SER A 384 -11.81 1.22 -7.28
CA SER A 384 -10.94 2.33 -6.86
C SER A 384 -11.16 3.56 -7.73
N ALA A 385 -11.18 3.39 -9.05
CA ALA A 385 -11.41 4.47 -9.98
C ALA A 385 -12.79 5.11 -9.76
N ALA A 386 -13.84 4.33 -9.50
CA ALA A 386 -15.15 4.84 -9.13
C ALA A 386 -15.11 5.67 -7.83
N SER A 387 -14.42 5.20 -6.78
CA SER A 387 -14.27 5.95 -5.54
C SER A 387 -13.51 7.27 -5.72
N TYR A 388 -12.48 7.29 -6.57
CA TYR A 388 -11.75 8.51 -6.93
C TYR A 388 -12.63 9.47 -7.75
N CYS A 389 -13.38 9.00 -8.75
CA CYS A 389 -14.32 9.80 -9.52
C CYS A 389 -15.37 10.47 -8.60
N ASN A 390 -15.98 9.69 -7.71
CA ASN A 390 -16.96 10.20 -6.73
C ASN A 390 -16.36 11.30 -5.83
N ALA A 391 -15.10 11.14 -5.42
CA ALA A 391 -14.42 12.16 -4.62
C ALA A 391 -14.05 13.41 -5.43
N LEU A 392 -13.65 13.25 -6.70
CA LEU A 392 -13.36 14.34 -7.63
C LEU A 392 -14.60 15.15 -7.99
N ASP A 393 -15.77 14.52 -8.05
CA ASP A 393 -17.04 15.18 -8.32
C ASP A 393 -17.45 16.16 -7.23
N LYS A 394 -16.98 15.99 -5.99
CA LYS A 394 -17.17 16.97 -4.89
C LYS A 394 -16.46 18.31 -5.14
N ILE A 395 -15.59 18.40 -6.16
CA ILE A 395 -14.83 19.60 -6.52
C ILE A 395 -15.50 20.39 -7.64
N LYS A 396 -16.42 19.74 -8.37
CA LYS A 396 -17.24 20.41 -9.38
C LYS A 396 -18.16 21.39 -8.68
#